data_AF-A0A2E2BGU7-F1
#
_entry.id   AF-A0A2E2BGU7-F1
#
_cell.length_a   1.000
_cell.length_b   1.000
_cell.length_c   1.000
_cell.angle_alpha   90.00
_cell.angle_beta   90.00
_cell.angle_gamma   90.00
#
_symmetry.space_group_name_H-M   'P 1'
#
loop_
_entity.id
_entity.type
_entity.pdbx_description
1 polymer ?
#
loop_
_entity_poly.entity_id
_entity_poly.type
_entity_poly.pdbx_seq_one_letter_code
_entity_poly.pdbx_strand_id
1 'polypeptide(L)' 'MQSRGIDYSTKLITFSKKSVKEMANKTGGKTSVPQIFVDDKYFGGLSELKEYFK' A
#
# COMPACT_ATOMS: atom_id res chain seq x y z
N MET A 1 1.73 -0.87 12.11
CA MET A 1 0.70 -1.92 12.04
C MET A 1 0.90 -2.92 13.17
N GLN A 2 1.97 -3.73 13.17
CA GLN A 2 2.22 -4.74 14.22
C GLN A 2 2.23 -4.20 15.66
N SER A 3 2.95 -3.11 15.93
CA SER A 3 3.00 -2.50 17.28
C SER A 3 1.66 -1.96 17.78
N ARG A 4 0.67 -1.84 16.90
CA ARG A 4 -0.69 -1.40 17.22
C ARG A 4 -1.69 -2.57 17.23
N GLY A 5 -1.22 -3.82 17.15
CA GLY A 5 -2.08 -5.02 17.12
C GLY A 5 -2.94 -5.15 15.85
N ILE A 6 -2.61 -4.42 14.78
CA ILE A 6 -3.34 -4.47 13.52
C ILE A 6 -2.78 -5.64 12.70
N ASP A 7 -3.66 -6.56 12.29
CA ASP A 7 -3.32 -7.64 11.37
C ASP A 7 -3.10 -7.10 9.95
N TYR A 8 -2.06 -7.58 9.28
CA TYR A 8 -1.73 -7.18 7.92
C TYR A 8 -0.89 -8.24 7.23
N SER A 9 -1.10 -8.37 5.92
CA SER A 9 -0.20 -9.09 5.04
C SER A 9 0.69 -8.12 4.26
N THR A 10 1.86 -8.57 3.84
CA THR A 10 2.74 -7.79 2.96
C THR A 10 2.97 -8.53 1.65
N LYS A 11 2.94 -7.78 0.54
CA LYS A 11 3.28 -8.28 -0.79
C LYS A 11 4.48 -7.49 -1.31
N LEU A 12 5.62 -8.15 -1.43
CA LEU A 12 6.81 -7.55 -2.04
C LEU A 12 6.62 -7.48 -3.56
N ILE A 13 6.73 -6.28 -4.12
CA ILE A 13 6.50 -6.05 -5.57
C ILE A 13 7.70 -5.49 -6.32
N THR A 14 8.71 -4.97 -5.62
CA THR A 14 9.80 -4.15 -6.17
C THR A 14 10.64 -4.86 -7.24
N PHE A 15 10.74 -6.19 -7.16
CA PHE A 15 11.52 -7.00 -8.10
C PHE A 15 10.71 -7.54 -9.28
N SER A 16 9.42 -7.19 -9.39
CA SER A 16 8.53 -7.66 -10.46
C SER A 16 7.88 -6.46 -11.16
N LYS A 17 8.32 -6.19 -12.40
CA LYS A 17 7.70 -5.16 -13.26
C LYS A 17 6.20 -5.38 -13.43
N LYS A 18 5.77 -6.66 -13.51
CA LYS A 18 4.35 -7.03 -13.57
C LYS A 18 3.61 -6.59 -12.30
N SER A 19 4.16 -6.88 -11.13
CA SER A 19 3.54 -6.54 -9.84
C SER A 19 3.51 -5.03 -9.60
N VAL A 20 4.56 -4.31 -10.01
CA VAL A 20 4.60 -2.83 -9.98
C VAL A 20 3.53 -2.23 -10.89
N LYS A 21 3.36 -2.76 -12.11
CA LYS A 21 2.32 -2.30 -13.04
C LYS A 21 0.92 -2.58 -12.51
N GLU A 22 0.70 -3.77 -11.93
CA GLU A 22 -0.58 -4.12 -11.31
C GLU A 22 -0.92 -3.18 -10.14
N MET A 23 0.05 -2.89 -9.27
CA MET A 23 -0.12 -1.92 -8.19
C MET A 23 -0.45 -0.53 -8.76
N ALA A 24 0.33 -0.03 -9.72
CA ALA A 24 0.11 1.29 -10.30
C ALA A 24 -1.30 1.43 -10.91
N ASN A 25 -1.80 0.39 -11.59
CA ASN A 25 -3.17 0.41 -12.13
C ASN A 25 -4.22 0.52 -11.01
N LYS A 26 -4.01 -0.11 -9.85
CA LYS A 26 -4.93 -0.09 -8.71
C LYS A 26 -4.88 1.21 -7.89
N THR A 27 -3.79 1.96 -7.98
CA THR A 27 -3.53 3.16 -7.15
C THR A 27 -3.62 4.48 -7.92
N GLY A 28 -4.09 4.45 -9.17
CA GLY A 28 -4.14 5.66 -10.02
C GLY A 28 -2.76 6.11 -10.49
N GLY A 29 -1.84 5.17 -10.73
CA GLY A 29 -0.52 5.40 -11.30
C GLY A 29 0.61 5.55 -10.28
N LYS A 30 0.38 5.31 -8.98
CA LYS A 30 1.44 5.43 -7.97
C LYS A 30 2.45 4.29 -8.13
N THR A 31 3.73 4.63 -8.04
CA THR A 31 4.85 3.69 -8.19
C THR A 31 5.70 3.56 -6.93
N SER A 32 5.60 4.53 -6.01
CA SER A 32 6.26 4.47 -4.71
C SER A 32 5.59 3.44 -3.81
N VAL A 33 6.34 2.84 -2.90
CA VAL A 33 5.83 2.00 -1.82
C VAL A 33 6.09 2.68 -0.48
N PRO A 34 5.32 2.37 0.59
CA PRO A 34 4.17 1.46 0.64
C PRO A 34 2.92 1.99 -0.08
N GLN A 35 2.09 1.09 -0.57
CA GLN A 35 0.70 1.34 -1.01
C GLN A 35 -0.22 0.39 -0.25
N ILE A 36 -1.19 0.95 0.47
CA ILE A 36 -1.98 0.25 1.48
C ILE A 36 -3.39 0.05 0.95
N PHE A 37 -3.93 -1.13 1.19
CA PHE A 37 -5.30 -1.50 0.89
C PHE A 37 -5.96 -2.02 2.17
N VAL A 38 -7.21 -1.63 2.40
CA VAL A 38 -8.05 -2.09 3.52
C VAL A 38 -9.35 -2.61 2.91
N ASP A 39 -9.69 -3.87 3.20
CA ASP A 39 -10.86 -4.55 2.61
C ASP A 39 -10.92 -4.43 1.07
N ASP A 40 -9.78 -4.70 0.42
CA ASP A 40 -9.55 -4.58 -1.04
C ASP A 40 -9.74 -3.18 -1.65
N LYS A 41 -9.99 -2.16 -0.82
CA LYS A 41 -10.08 -0.76 -1.24
C LYS A 41 -8.75 -0.07 -1.04
N TYR A 42 -8.35 0.72 -2.04
CA TYR A 42 -7.14 1.51 -1.96
C TYR A 42 -7.30 2.60 -0.89
N PHE A 43 -6.44 2.56 0.13
CA PHE A 43 -6.42 3.52 1.21
C PHE A 43 -5.51 4.70 0.89
N GLY A 44 -4.30 4.42 0.42
CA GLY A 44 -3.26 5.43 0.21
C GLY A 44 -1.86 4.88 0.46
N GLY A 45 -0.87 5.77 0.41
CA GLY A 45 0.52 5.45 0.72
C GLY A 45 0.91 5.85 2.14
N LEU A 46 2.21 6.08 2.33
CA LEU A 46 2.76 6.50 3.62
C LEU A 46 2.25 7.88 4.07
N SER A 47 2.01 8.80 3.13
CA SER A 47 1.57 10.16 3.45
C SER A 47 0.18 10.16 4.07
N GLU A 48 -0.76 9.49 3.42
CA GLU A 48 -2.15 9.34 3.87
C GLU A 48 -2.19 8.59 5.21
N LEU A 49 -1.33 7.58 5.39
CA LEU A 49 -1.22 6.87 6.66
C LEU A 49 -0.76 7.77 7.82
N LYS A 50 0.22 8.65 7.57
CA LYS A 50 0.70 9.60 8.57
C LYS A 50 -0.37 10.63 8.91
N GLU A 51 -1.15 11.07 7.93
CA GLU A 51 -2.26 12.00 8.13
C GLU A 51 -3.38 11.37 8.95
N TYR A 52 -3.73 10.11 8.68
CA TYR A 52 -4.77 9.38 9.42
C TYR A 52 -4.45 9.21 10.92
N PHE A 53 -3.17 9.12 11.28
CA PHE A 53 -2.72 8.94 12.67
C PHE A 53 -2.24 10.23 13.36
N LYS A 54 -2.47 11.39 12.74
CA LYS A 54 -2.44 12.65 13.49
C LYS A 54 -3.58 12.69 14.50
#